data_AF-A0A496B2N2-F1
#
_entry.id   AF-A0A496B2N2-F1
#
_cell.length_a   1.000
_cell.length_b   1.000
_cell.length_c   1.000
_cell.angle_alpha   90.00
_cell.angle_beta   90.00
_cell.angle_gamma   90.00
#
_symmetry.space_group_name_H-M   'P 1'
#
loop_
_entity.id
_entity.type
_entity.pdbx_description
1 polymer ?
#
loop_
_entity_poly.entity_id
_entity_poly.type
_entity_poly.pdbx_seq_one_letter_code
_entity_poly.pdbx_strand_id
1 'polypeptide(L)'
;MNHAELPLPEHQRKEIHRILSDASDSVGGVDNDSILRSLQELATDDADLQTCFSDIALPLLAAALNSPNPEAALNRFSRFAQVAFNRRTLYQLLRDAPSLIRTVILGFGASTYLSEILIRQPEYFYDIIDANVIGTMKTTETMYQELAKSLSHFNSVEQKLCILRRYKRRET
;
A
#
# COMPACT_ATOMS: atom_id res chain seq x y z
N MET A 1 -9.14 -21.41 -17.93
CA MET A 1 -9.20 -20.73 -16.62
C MET A 1 -10.04 -19.49 -16.84
N ASN A 2 -11.20 -19.39 -16.19
CA ASN A 2 -12.10 -18.25 -16.34
C ASN A 2 -11.37 -16.98 -15.89
N HIS A 3 -11.03 -16.09 -16.82
CA HIS A 3 -10.68 -14.72 -16.46
C HIS A 3 -11.95 -14.11 -15.89
N ALA A 4 -12.08 -14.07 -14.57
CA ALA A 4 -13.14 -13.30 -13.93
C ALA A 4 -12.99 -11.87 -14.46
N GLU A 5 -13.95 -11.41 -15.25
CA GLU A 5 -13.88 -10.06 -15.81
C GLU A 5 -13.76 -9.06 -14.67
N LEU A 6 -12.78 -8.15 -14.72
CA LEU A 6 -12.71 -7.04 -13.78
C LEU A 6 -14.05 -6.29 -13.84
N PRO A 7 -14.73 -6.05 -12.71
CA PRO A 7 -16.02 -5.36 -12.69
C PRO A 7 -15.85 -3.84 -12.85
N LEU A 8 -15.01 -3.43 -13.81
CA LEU A 8 -14.72 -2.04 -14.16
C LEU A 8 -15.35 -1.69 -15.52
N PRO A 9 -15.63 -0.40 -15.78
CA PRO A 9 -16.09 0.07 -17.09
C PRO A 9 -15.18 -0.40 -18.23
N GLU A 10 -15.75 -0.73 -19.40
CA GLU A 10 -14.99 -1.29 -20.53
C GLU A 10 -13.77 -0.48 -20.95
N HIS A 11 -13.88 0.84 -20.94
CA HIS A 11 -12.79 1.73 -21.29
C HIS A 11 -11.61 1.61 -20.32
N GLN A 12 -11.88 1.47 -19.01
CA GLN A 12 -10.84 1.27 -18.00
C GLN A 12 -10.22 -0.12 -18.11
N ARG A 13 -11.00 -1.16 -18.40
CA ARG A 13 -10.48 -2.53 -18.62
C ARG A 13 -9.47 -2.55 -19.77
N LYS A 14 -9.83 -1.95 -20.91
CA LYS A 14 -8.93 -1.85 -22.08
C LYS A 14 -7.65 -1.08 -21.74
N GLU A 15 -7.78 0.00 -20.97
CA GLU A 15 -6.64 0.80 -20.54
C GLU A 15 -5.70 0.02 -19.61
N ILE A 16 -6.24 -0.70 -18.61
CA ILE A 16 -5.46 -1.56 -17.71
C ILE A 16 -4.72 -2.63 -18.53
N HIS A 17 -5.38 -3.30 -19.46
CA HIS A 17 -4.75 -4.30 -20.31
C HIS A 17 -3.62 -3.71 -21.18
N ARG A 18 -3.81 -2.50 -21.72
CA ARG A 18 -2.77 -1.79 -22.47
C ARG A 18 -1.55 -1.51 -21.60
N ILE A 19 -1.77 -0.89 -20.43
CA ILE A 19 -0.70 -0.54 -19.48
C ILE A 19 0.09 -1.79 -19.05
N LEU A 20 -0.60 -2.90 -18.77
CA LEU A 20 0.04 -4.15 -18.37
C LEU A 20 0.82 -4.82 -19.51
N SER A 21 0.31 -4.76 -20.75
CA SER A 21 1.04 -5.24 -21.93
C SER A 21 2.34 -4.45 -22.11
N ASP A 22 2.26 -3.12 -22.06
CA ASP A 22 3.43 -2.24 -22.20
C ASP A 22 4.46 -2.48 -21.08
N ALA A 23 4.00 -2.77 -19.86
CA ALA A 23 4.87 -3.05 -18.71
C ALA A 23 5.56 -4.43 -18.81
N SER A 24 4.88 -5.45 -19.35
CA SER A 24 5.46 -6.78 -19.54
C SER A 24 6.57 -6.82 -20.59
N ASP A 25 6.50 -5.95 -21.60
CA ASP A 25 7.55 -5.83 -22.62
C ASP A 25 8.85 -5.22 -22.07
N SER A 26 8.82 -4.64 -20.87
CA SER A 26 10.01 -4.14 -20.18
C SER A 26 10.79 -5.25 -19.47
N VAL A 27 12.13 -5.14 -19.47
CA VAL A 27 13.14 -6.18 -19.10
C VAL A 27 13.05 -6.70 -17.64
N GLY A 28 12.06 -6.27 -16.85
CA GLY A 28 11.83 -6.69 -15.47
C GLY A 28 10.66 -7.65 -15.24
N GLY A 29 9.84 -7.94 -16.25
CA GLY A 29 8.76 -8.94 -16.22
C GLY A 29 7.80 -8.81 -15.02
N VAL A 30 6.86 -7.87 -15.09
CA VAL A 30 5.79 -7.74 -14.10
C VAL A 30 4.79 -8.91 -14.25
N ASP A 31 4.42 -9.55 -13.14
CA ASP A 31 3.38 -10.58 -13.11
C ASP A 31 1.98 -9.94 -13.17
N ASN A 32 1.48 -9.80 -14.40
CA ASN A 32 0.16 -9.24 -14.69
C ASN A 32 -0.97 -10.00 -14.01
N ASP A 33 -0.88 -11.33 -13.86
CA ASP A 33 -1.95 -12.13 -13.26
C ASP A 33 -2.09 -11.82 -11.77
N SER A 34 -0.96 -11.61 -11.08
CA SER A 34 -0.94 -11.18 -9.68
C SER A 34 -1.55 -9.78 -9.50
N ILE A 35 -1.23 -8.85 -10.40
CA ILE A 35 -1.80 -7.49 -10.39
C ILE A 35 -3.31 -7.54 -10.62
N LEU A 36 -3.77 -8.25 -11.67
CA LEU A 36 -5.18 -8.36 -12.00
C LEU A 36 -5.96 -8.98 -10.84
N ARG A 37 -5.42 -10.02 -10.19
CA ARG A 37 -6.02 -10.63 -9.00
C ARG A 37 -6.16 -9.62 -7.85
N SER A 38 -5.12 -8.85 -7.57
CA SER A 38 -5.16 -7.83 -6.50
C SER A 38 -6.19 -6.73 -6.79
N LEU A 39 -6.32 -6.32 -8.07
CA LEU A 39 -7.37 -5.37 -8.48
C LEU A 39 -8.78 -5.97 -8.39
N GLN A 40 -8.95 -7.26 -8.69
CA GLN A 40 -10.21 -7.97 -8.50
C GLN A 40 -10.60 -8.07 -7.01
N GLU A 41 -9.64 -8.31 -6.12
CA GLU A 41 -9.88 -8.33 -4.66
C GLU A 41 -10.32 -6.97 -4.11
N LEU A 42 -9.85 -5.89 -4.72
CA LEU A 42 -10.22 -4.52 -4.36
C LEU A 42 -11.59 -4.11 -4.89
N ALA A 43 -12.01 -4.70 -5.99
CA ALA A 43 -13.34 -4.54 -6.52
C ALA A 43 -14.42 -5.12 -5.59
N THR A 44 -15.67 -4.75 -5.84
CA THR A 44 -16.81 -5.14 -5.03
C THR A 44 -18.11 -5.13 -5.83
N ASP A 45 -19.09 -5.92 -5.39
CA ASP A 45 -20.42 -5.98 -6.00
C ASP A 45 -21.34 -4.82 -5.55
N ASP A 46 -20.94 -4.05 -4.54
CA ASP A 46 -21.65 -2.85 -4.10
C ASP A 46 -21.44 -1.71 -5.11
N ALA A 47 -22.50 -1.25 -5.75
CA ALA A 47 -22.43 -0.26 -6.84
C ALA A 47 -21.79 1.08 -6.42
N ASP A 48 -22.08 1.58 -5.22
CA ASP A 48 -21.53 2.85 -4.74
C ASP A 48 -20.02 2.72 -4.46
N LEU A 49 -19.65 1.64 -3.78
CA LEU A 49 -18.25 1.36 -3.47
C LEU A 49 -17.45 1.07 -4.72
N GLN A 50 -18.04 0.35 -5.68
CA GLN A 50 -17.41 0.03 -6.96
C GLN A 50 -17.19 1.28 -7.81
N THR A 51 -18.10 2.26 -7.73
CA THR A 51 -17.90 3.57 -8.36
C THR A 51 -16.69 4.27 -7.75
N CYS A 52 -16.62 4.34 -6.41
CA CYS A 52 -15.47 4.94 -5.72
C CYS A 52 -14.14 4.23 -6.05
N PHE A 53 -14.15 2.89 -6.15
CA PHE A 53 -12.98 2.13 -6.55
C PHE A 53 -12.58 2.40 -8.01
N SER A 54 -13.53 2.47 -8.92
CA SER A 54 -13.29 2.74 -10.35
C SER A 54 -12.59 4.09 -10.57
N ASP A 55 -12.90 5.10 -9.73
CA ASP A 55 -12.25 6.41 -9.76
C ASP A 55 -10.75 6.35 -9.41
N ILE A 56 -10.35 5.40 -8.56
CA ILE A 56 -8.97 5.28 -8.07
C ILE A 56 -8.17 4.13 -8.70
N ALA A 57 -8.81 3.22 -9.43
CA ALA A 57 -8.19 2.00 -9.95
C ALA A 57 -6.99 2.26 -10.88
N LEU A 58 -7.13 3.18 -11.84
CA LEU A 58 -6.03 3.56 -12.75
C LEU A 58 -4.89 4.30 -12.04
N PRO A 59 -5.14 5.33 -11.20
CA PRO A 59 -4.10 5.95 -10.38
C PRO A 59 -3.35 4.95 -9.49
N LEU A 60 -4.06 3.97 -8.93
CA LEU A 60 -3.51 2.95 -8.05
C LEU A 60 -2.59 1.99 -8.82
N LEU A 61 -3.01 1.53 -10.00
CA LEU A 61 -2.17 0.74 -10.91
C LEU A 61 -0.91 1.51 -11.32
N ALA A 62 -1.06 2.77 -11.74
CA ALA A 62 0.06 3.60 -12.14
C ALA A 62 1.06 3.81 -10.98
N ALA A 63 0.56 4.04 -9.75
CA ALA A 63 1.41 4.17 -8.58
C ALA A 63 2.16 2.86 -8.26
N ALA A 64 1.51 1.71 -8.43
CA ALA A 64 2.11 0.41 -8.17
C ALA A 64 3.22 0.08 -9.18
N LEU A 65 2.99 0.33 -10.47
CA LEU A 65 3.99 0.10 -11.51
C LEU A 65 5.24 0.99 -11.36
N ASN A 66 5.09 2.15 -10.72
CA ASN A 66 6.20 3.03 -10.35
C ASN A 66 6.86 2.67 -9.02
N SER A 67 6.41 1.60 -8.34
CA SER A 67 7.00 1.12 -7.10
C SER A 67 8.07 0.04 -7.36
N PRO A 68 9.00 -0.19 -6.42
CA PRO A 68 10.04 -1.22 -6.59
C PRO A 68 9.51 -2.64 -6.75
N ASN A 69 8.30 -2.93 -6.26
CA ASN A 69 7.65 -4.23 -6.36
C ASN A 69 6.13 -4.03 -6.53
N PRO A 70 5.65 -3.86 -7.78
CA PRO A 70 4.25 -3.55 -8.08
C PRO A 70 3.27 -4.58 -7.52
N GLU A 71 3.58 -5.86 -7.67
CA GLU A 71 2.71 -6.97 -7.26
C GLU A 71 2.54 -6.98 -5.75
N ALA A 72 3.63 -6.87 -5.00
CA ALA A 72 3.59 -6.89 -3.55
C ALA A 72 2.96 -5.61 -2.97
N ALA A 73 3.12 -4.46 -3.65
CA ALA A 73 2.45 -3.23 -3.25
C ALA A 73 0.93 -3.39 -3.34
N LEU A 74 0.41 -3.85 -4.48
CA LEU A 74 -1.03 -4.05 -4.69
C LEU A 74 -1.59 -5.14 -3.80
N ASN A 75 -0.90 -6.27 -3.65
CA ASN A 75 -1.37 -7.37 -2.81
C ASN A 75 -1.47 -6.97 -1.33
N ARG A 76 -0.50 -6.22 -0.80
CA ARG A 76 -0.57 -5.77 0.60
C ARG A 76 -1.65 -4.70 0.78
N PHE A 77 -1.82 -3.81 -0.19
CA PHE A 77 -2.90 -2.85 -0.17
C PHE A 77 -4.28 -3.52 -0.27
N SER A 78 -4.46 -4.55 -1.10
CA SER A 78 -5.72 -5.30 -1.18
C SER A 78 -6.07 -5.96 0.16
N ARG A 79 -5.08 -6.59 0.81
CA ARG A 79 -5.22 -7.15 2.16
C ARG A 79 -5.56 -6.08 3.19
N PHE A 80 -4.94 -4.90 3.12
CA PHE A 80 -5.25 -3.78 4.02
C PHE A 80 -6.68 -3.26 3.80
N ALA A 81 -7.11 -3.08 2.55
CA ALA A 81 -8.45 -2.61 2.23
C ALA A 81 -9.53 -3.56 2.78
N GLN A 82 -9.28 -4.87 2.82
CA GLN A 82 -10.21 -5.85 3.39
C GLN A 82 -10.41 -5.71 4.91
N VAL A 83 -9.40 -5.22 5.63
CA VAL A 83 -9.42 -5.06 7.11
C VAL A 83 -9.61 -3.61 7.55
N ALA A 84 -9.63 -2.66 6.63
CA ALA A 84 -9.85 -1.25 6.92
C ALA A 84 -11.21 -1.04 7.60
N PHE A 85 -11.28 -0.11 8.57
CA PHE A 85 -12.52 0.19 9.29
C PHE A 85 -13.72 0.43 8.38
N ASN A 86 -13.49 1.19 7.31
CA ASN A 86 -14.50 1.45 6.31
C ASN A 86 -13.87 1.58 4.93
N ARG A 87 -14.11 0.58 4.07
CA ARG A 87 -13.65 0.59 2.67
C ARG A 87 -14.19 1.79 1.89
N ARG A 88 -15.42 2.24 2.15
CA ARG A 88 -16.00 3.43 1.52
C ARG A 88 -15.16 4.66 1.82
N THR A 89 -14.90 4.89 3.11
CA THR A 89 -14.13 6.05 3.57
C THR A 89 -12.70 6.01 3.04
N LEU A 90 -12.07 4.83 3.02
CA LEU A 90 -10.75 4.65 2.43
C LEU A 90 -10.74 5.04 0.94
N TYR A 91 -11.69 4.55 0.14
CA TYR A 91 -11.74 4.85 -1.29
C TYR A 91 -12.09 6.32 -1.56
N GLN A 92 -13.02 6.89 -0.79
CA GLN A 92 -13.35 8.32 -0.87
C GLN A 92 -12.15 9.19 -0.53
N LEU A 93 -11.41 8.89 0.54
CA LEU A 93 -10.19 9.57 0.92
C LEU A 93 -9.14 9.55 -0.21
N LEU A 94 -8.92 8.39 -0.82
CA LEU A 94 -7.96 8.25 -1.92
C LEU A 94 -8.42 8.97 -3.20
N ARG A 95 -9.72 8.97 -3.48
CA ARG A 95 -10.30 9.71 -4.60
C ARG A 95 -10.17 11.23 -4.41
N ASP A 96 -10.49 11.70 -3.21
CA ASP A 96 -10.50 13.13 -2.89
C ASP A 96 -9.07 13.69 -2.74
N ALA A 97 -8.09 12.83 -2.42
CA ALA A 97 -6.67 13.18 -2.37
C ALA A 97 -5.79 12.20 -3.18
N PRO A 98 -5.75 12.29 -4.54
CA PRO A 98 -4.99 11.37 -5.39
C PRO A 98 -3.48 11.34 -5.12
N SER A 99 -2.92 12.42 -4.56
CA SER A 99 -1.51 12.47 -4.15
C SER A 99 -1.18 11.45 -3.04
N LEU A 100 -2.16 11.08 -2.20
CA LEU A 100 -2.00 10.06 -1.17
C LEU A 100 -1.86 8.66 -1.77
N ILE A 101 -2.50 8.37 -2.90
CA ILE A 101 -2.42 7.06 -3.56
C ILE A 101 -0.95 6.68 -3.79
N ARG A 102 -0.15 7.61 -4.32
CA ARG A 102 1.28 7.38 -4.53
C ARG A 102 2.02 7.09 -3.24
N THR A 103 1.78 7.88 -2.19
CA THR A 103 2.45 7.70 -0.88
C THR A 103 2.10 6.37 -0.23
N VAL A 104 0.81 6.03 -0.24
CA VAL A 104 0.29 4.78 0.34
C VAL A 104 0.86 3.59 -0.40
N ILE A 105 0.74 3.54 -1.73
CA ILE A 105 1.22 2.42 -2.54
C ILE A 105 2.74 2.28 -2.46
N LEU A 106 3.48 3.40 -2.45
CA LEU A 106 4.93 3.35 -2.23
C LEU A 106 5.27 2.80 -0.85
N GLY A 107 4.55 3.17 0.21
CA GLY A 107 4.74 2.64 1.55
C GLY A 107 4.48 1.12 1.62
N PHE A 108 3.40 0.65 0.99
CA PHE A 108 3.08 -0.78 0.89
C PHE A 108 4.09 -1.56 0.03
N GLY A 109 4.62 -0.95 -1.03
CA GLY A 109 5.67 -1.54 -1.87
C GLY A 109 7.04 -1.58 -1.20
N ALA A 110 7.40 -0.53 -0.45
CA ALA A 110 8.73 -0.36 0.12
C ALA A 110 8.94 -1.09 1.45
N SER A 111 7.89 -1.31 2.26
CA SER A 111 8.06 -1.96 3.57
C SER A 111 6.99 -3.02 3.83
N THR A 112 7.39 -4.28 3.70
CA THR A 112 6.57 -5.43 4.14
C THR A 112 6.22 -5.29 5.62
N TYR A 113 7.16 -4.82 6.43
CA TYR A 113 6.94 -4.71 7.86
C TYR A 113 5.86 -3.68 8.22
N LEU A 114 5.93 -2.47 7.65
CA LEU A 114 4.92 -1.43 7.87
C LEU A 114 3.54 -1.93 7.43
N SER A 115 3.49 -2.53 6.24
CA SER A 115 2.27 -3.11 5.68
C SER A 115 1.62 -4.11 6.63
N GLU A 116 2.39 -5.04 7.19
CA GLU A 116 1.88 -6.05 8.13
C GLU A 116 1.43 -5.44 9.46
N ILE A 117 2.01 -4.32 9.91
CA ILE A 117 1.47 -3.56 11.04
C ILE A 117 0.10 -2.98 10.68
N LEU A 118 0.00 -2.26 9.56
CA LEU A 118 -1.23 -1.60 9.14
C LEU A 118 -2.36 -2.59 8.89
N ILE A 119 -2.06 -3.79 8.39
CA ILE A 119 -3.04 -4.88 8.22
C ILE A 119 -3.50 -5.42 9.57
N ARG A 120 -2.63 -5.48 10.58
CA ARG A 120 -3.00 -5.96 11.93
C ARG A 120 -3.73 -4.90 12.75
N GLN A 121 -3.40 -3.63 12.54
CA GLN A 121 -3.87 -2.48 13.29
C GLN A 121 -4.19 -1.35 12.31
N PRO A 122 -5.35 -1.43 11.62
CA PRO A 122 -5.75 -0.47 10.59
C PRO A 122 -5.94 0.96 11.12
N GLU A 123 -6.07 1.15 12.43
CA GLU A 123 -6.18 2.47 13.12
C GLU A 123 -4.98 3.35 12.87
N TYR A 124 -3.79 2.78 12.85
CA TYR A 124 -2.58 3.55 12.63
C TYR A 124 -2.53 4.16 11.24
N PHE A 125 -3.21 3.58 10.25
CA PHE A 125 -3.29 4.22 8.94
C PHE A 125 -3.99 5.58 9.05
N TYR A 126 -5.14 5.62 9.72
CA TYR A 126 -5.91 6.85 9.87
C TYR A 126 -5.18 7.84 10.77
N ASP A 127 -4.51 7.39 11.83
CA ASP A 127 -3.66 8.26 12.66
C ASP A 127 -2.50 8.89 11.86
N ILE A 128 -1.87 8.13 10.97
CA ILE A 128 -0.76 8.62 10.13
C ILE A 128 -1.27 9.63 9.08
N ILE A 129 -2.45 9.40 8.51
CA ILE A 129 -3.03 10.26 7.47
C ILE A 129 -3.68 11.51 8.08
N ASP A 130 -4.33 11.41 9.24
CA ASP A 130 -5.06 12.49 9.92
C ASP A 130 -4.16 13.50 10.65
N ALA A 131 -2.89 13.19 10.92
CA ALA A 131 -1.96 14.06 11.65
C ALA A 131 -1.56 15.38 10.91
N ASN A 132 -2.38 15.87 9.97
CA ASN A 132 -2.16 17.00 9.05
C ASN A 132 -1.05 16.75 8.00
N VAL A 133 -1.42 16.09 6.90
CA VAL A 133 -0.76 16.11 5.56
C VAL A 133 0.77 16.05 5.59
N ILE A 134 1.38 14.91 5.94
CA ILE A 134 2.80 14.58 5.65
C ILE A 134 3.78 15.74 5.97
N GLY A 135 3.47 16.57 6.97
CA GLY A 135 4.12 17.88 7.16
C GLY A 135 5.16 17.88 8.26
N THR A 136 5.12 16.91 9.17
CA THR A 136 6.16 16.69 10.17
C THR A 136 6.89 15.41 9.80
N MET A 137 7.80 15.53 8.83
CA MET A 137 8.84 14.52 8.62
C MET A 137 9.52 14.31 9.98
N LYS A 138 9.25 13.18 10.65
CA LYS A 138 10.10 12.77 11.78
C LYS A 138 11.49 12.62 11.18
N THR A 139 12.37 13.55 11.48
CA THR A 139 13.77 13.48 11.03
C THR A 139 14.35 12.18 11.57
N THR A 140 15.32 11.62 10.84
CA THR A 140 16.08 10.43 11.26
C THR A 140 16.54 10.56 12.72
N GLU A 141 16.85 11.78 13.13
CA GLU A 141 17.25 12.16 14.48
C GLU A 141 16.15 11.96 15.53
N THR A 142 14.90 12.35 15.27
CA THR A 142 13.75 12.02 16.15
C THR A 142 13.50 10.51 16.25
N MET A 143 13.66 9.77 15.15
CA MET A 143 13.56 8.31 15.16
C MET A 143 14.68 7.67 16.00
N TYR A 144 15.93 8.15 15.85
CA TYR A 144 17.06 7.71 16.67
C TYR A 144 16.86 8.03 18.15
N GLN A 145 16.27 9.18 18.48
CA GLN A 145 15.99 9.57 19.86
C GLN A 145 14.87 8.73 20.50
N GLU A 146 13.79 8.41 19.76
CA GLU A 146 12.74 7.49 20.22
C GLU A 146 13.27 6.06 20.39
N LEU A 147 14.13 5.62 19.47
CA LEU A 147 14.81 4.33 19.56
C LEU A 147 15.76 4.28 20.77
N ALA A 148 16.56 5.33 20.97
CA ALA A 148 17.50 5.45 22.10
C ALA A 148 16.75 5.47 23.44
N LYS A 149 15.62 6.19 23.53
CA LYS A 149 14.74 6.18 24.71
C LYS A 149 14.09 4.82 24.95
N SER A 150 13.71 4.10 23.90
CA SER A 150 13.16 2.75 24.04
C SER A 150 14.24 1.75 24.48
N LEU A 151 15.47 1.90 23.98
CA LEU A 151 16.63 1.07 24.34
C LEU A 151 17.20 1.39 25.72
N SER A 152 16.96 2.58 26.29
CA SER A 152 17.41 2.94 27.64
C SER A 152 16.63 2.24 28.75
N HIS A 153 15.48 1.64 28.44
CA HIS A 153 14.66 0.89 29.40
C HIS A 153 15.07 -0.59 29.53
N PHE A 154 16.03 -1.05 28.73
CA PHE A 154 16.52 -2.43 28.76
C PHE A 154 17.98 -2.47 29.24
N ASN A 155 18.29 -3.32 30.22
CA ASN A 155 19.63 -3.38 30.85
C ASN A 155 20.54 -4.48 30.26
N SER A 156 20.05 -5.34 29.36
CA SER A 156 20.85 -6.39 28.70
C SER A 156 21.23 -6.01 27.26
N VAL A 157 22.51 -6.23 26.94
CA VAL A 157 23.10 -5.98 25.61
C VAL A 157 22.47 -6.88 24.54
N GLU A 158 22.07 -8.11 24.88
CA GLU A 158 21.41 -9.02 23.95
C GLU A 158 20.02 -8.51 23.51
N GLN A 159 19.26 -7.90 24.42
CA GLN A 159 17.94 -7.35 24.11
C GLN A 159 18.05 -6.12 23.19
N LYS A 160 19.04 -5.26 23.42
CA LYS A 160 19.31 -4.10 22.55
C LYS A 160 19.72 -4.50 21.15
N LEU A 161 20.57 -5.53 21.02
CA LEU A 161 20.99 -6.07 19.72
C LEU A 161 19.83 -6.75 18.96
N CYS A 162 18.90 -7.40 19.67
CA CYS A 162 17.72 -7.99 19.06
C CYS A 162 16.79 -6.91 18.47
N ILE A 163 16.58 -5.81 19.20
CA ILE A 163 15.79 -4.67 18.74
C ILE A 163 16.48 -3.94 17.58
N LEU A 164 17.79 -3.71 17.64
CA LEU A 164 18.56 -3.09 16.56
C LEU A 164 18.56 -3.93 15.27
N ARG A 165 18.67 -5.25 15.37
CA ARG A 165 18.53 -6.15 14.20
C ARG A 165 17.12 -6.11 13.64
N ARG A 166 16.10 -6.02 14.50
CA ARG A 166 14.69 -5.91 14.09
C ARG A 166 14.37 -4.56 13.44
N TYR A 167 15.03 -3.49 13.87
CA TYR A 167 14.90 -2.15 13.31
C TYR A 167 15.65 -2.02 11.97
N LYS A 168 16.86 -2.56 11.85
CA LYS A 168 17.59 -2.62 10.57
C LYS A 168 16.86 -3.43 9.50
N ARG A 169 16.13 -4.47 9.91
CA ARG A 169 15.29 -5.30 9.01
C ARG A 169 13.96 -4.64 8.63
N ARG A 170 13.59 -3.51 9.25
CA ARG A 170 12.43 -2.70 8.87
C ARG A 170 12.74 -1.70 7.74
N GLU A 171 14.02 -1.37 7.53
CA GLU A 171 14.46 -0.31 6.60
C GLU A 171 15.12 -0.82 5.30
N THR A 172 15.25 -2.14 5.12
CA THR A 172 15.55 -2.76 3.82
C THR A 172 14.29 -3.39 3.25
#